data_AF-A0A086MXB2-F1
#
_entry.id   AF-A0A086MXB2-F1
#
_cell.length_a   1.000
_cell.length_b   1.000
_cell.length_c   1.000
_cell.angle_alpha   90.00
_cell.angle_beta   90.00
_cell.angle_gamma   90.00
#
_symmetry.space_group_name_H-M   'P 1'
#
loop_
_entity.id
_entity.type
_entity.pdbx_description
1 polymer ?
#
loop_
_entity_poly.entity_id
_entity_poly.type
_entity_poly.pdbx_seq_one_letter_code
_entity_poly.pdbx_strand_id
1 'polypeptide(L)' 'MEILFSVVQRKVVSPNDFTGLSEVRDRLRAFEDRYNATAQPFQWKFTASDLDDLLARLDQHTVDHPEEASVGLAA' A
#
# COMPACT_ATOMS: atom_id res chain seq x y z
N MET A 1 -9.04 7.75 7.39
CA MET A 1 -8.30 9.03 7.31
C MET A 1 -6.83 8.88 7.66
N GLU A 2 -6.47 8.06 8.66
CA GLU A 2 -5.07 7.93 9.13
C GLU A 2 -4.07 7.45 8.06
N ILE A 3 -4.47 6.54 7.16
CA ILE A 3 -3.59 6.03 6.09
C ILE A 3 -3.03 7.17 5.22
N LEU A 4 -3.85 8.16 4.87
CA LEU A 4 -3.41 9.30 4.06
C LEU A 4 -2.36 10.13 4.81
N PHE A 5 -2.60 10.38 6.10
CA PHE A 5 -1.65 11.10 6.96
C PHE A 5 -0.32 10.36 7.09
N SER A 6 -0.34 9.04 7.28
CA SER A 6 0.89 8.24 7.35
C SER A 6 1.69 8.30 6.04
N VAL A 7 1.02 8.28 4.89
CA VAL A 7 1.69 8.41 3.59
C VAL A 7 2.33 9.79 3.43
N VAL A 8 1.61 10.87 3.76
CA VAL A 8 2.14 12.24 3.70
C VAL A 8 3.31 12.40 4.67
N GLN A 9 3.20 11.88 5.89
CA GLN A 9 4.26 12.00 6.89
C GLN A 9 5.55 11.30 6.45
N ARG A 10 5.43 10.12 5.82
CA ARG A 10 6.60 9.34 5.38
C ARG A 10 7.18 9.83 4.06
N LYS A 11 6.37 10.30 3.12
CA LYS A 11 6.80 10.66 1.76
C LYS A 11 7.04 12.15 1.53
N VAL A 12 6.35 13.01 2.30
CA VAL A 12 6.42 14.46 2.14
C VAL A 12 7.22 15.07 3.28
N VAL A 13 6.90 14.71 4.52
CA VAL A 13 7.41 15.38 5.74
C VAL A 13 8.72 14.78 6.27
N SER A 14 9.11 13.58 5.84
CA SER A 14 10.35 12.93 6.28
C SER A 14 11.43 12.98 5.18
N PRO A 15 12.67 13.41 5.49
CA PRO A 15 13.11 14.06 6.74
C PRO A 15 12.45 15.45 6.94
N ASN A 16 12.32 15.89 8.19
CA ASN A 16 11.68 17.16 8.55
C ASN A 16 12.70 18.31 8.53
N ASP A 17 13.30 18.55 7.37
CA ASP A 17 14.39 19.52 7.14
C ASP A 17 13.93 20.89 6.62
N PHE A 18 12.65 21.21 6.82
CA PHE A 18 12.04 22.44 6.31
C PHE A 18 12.56 23.69 7.00
N THR A 19 12.84 24.71 6.19
CA THR A 19 13.21 26.06 6.65
C THR A 19 11.99 26.91 7.03
N GLY A 20 10.78 26.46 6.69
CA GLY A 20 9.54 27.13 7.06
C GLY A 20 8.29 26.49 6.47
N LEU A 21 7.13 27.02 6.85
CA LEU A 21 5.82 26.49 6.42
C LEU A 21 5.54 26.66 4.92
N SER A 22 6.19 27.62 4.24
CA SER A 22 6.08 27.78 2.80
C SER A 22 6.64 26.57 2.06
N GLU A 23 7.80 26.06 2.49
CA GLU A 23 8.47 24.92 1.88
C GLU A 23 7.65 23.62 2.03
N VAL A 24 7.01 23.44 3.19
CA VAL A 24 6.08 22.31 3.41
C VAL A 24 4.89 22.39 2.45
N ARG A 25 4.32 23.58 2.25
CA ARG A 25 3.19 23.79 1.33
C ARG A 25 3.59 23.48 -0.12
N ASP A 26 4.74 23.96 -0.55
CA ASP A 26 5.23 23.74 -1.92
C ASP A 26 5.51 22.25 -2.17
N ARG A 27 6.11 21.56 -1.20
CA ARG A 27 6.38 20.12 -1.30
C ARG A 27 5.11 19.29 -1.28
N LEU A 28 4.10 19.67 -0.49
CA LEU A 28 2.79 19.00 -0.49
C LEU A 28 2.07 19.16 -1.83
N ARG A 29 2.12 20.36 -2.42
CA ARG A 29 1.51 20.63 -3.74
C ARG A 29 2.18 19.82 -4.85
N ALA A 30 3.51 19.82 -4.88
CA ALA A 30 4.26 19.01 -5.84
C ALA A 30 4.07 17.49 -5.64
N PHE A 31 3.79 17.05 -4.41
CA PHE A 31 3.42 15.68 -4.13
C PHE A 31 2.03 15.35 -4.69
N GLU A 32 1.04 16.20 -4.46
CA GLU A 32 -0.32 16.03 -4.98
C GLU A 32 -0.32 15.91 -6.51
N ASP A 33 0.34 16.85 -7.21
CA ASP A 33 0.42 16.85 -8.68
C ASP A 33 1.00 15.53 -9.22
N ARG A 34 2.08 15.06 -8.59
CA ARG A 34 2.78 13.83 -9.02
C ARG A 34 2.02 12.57 -8.66
N TYR A 35 1.41 12.54 -7.47
CA TYR A 35 0.67 11.38 -7.00
C TYR A 35 -0.60 11.20 -7.83
N ASN A 36 -1.30 12.30 -8.16
CA ASN A 36 -2.53 12.27 -8.95
C ASN A 36 -2.29 11.98 -10.43
N ALA A 37 -1.11 12.32 -10.99
CA ALA A 37 -0.80 12.07 -12.40
C ALA A 37 -0.87 10.58 -12.79
N THR A 38 -0.61 9.66 -11.85
CA THR A 38 -0.62 8.21 -12.09
C THR A 38 -1.50 7.46 -11.11
N ALA A 39 -2.27 8.15 -10.26
CA ALA A 39 -3.10 7.49 -9.27
C ALA A 39 -4.22 6.72 -9.96
N GLN A 40 -4.28 5.42 -9.71
CA GLN A 40 -5.49 4.66 -9.98
C GLN A 40 -6.45 4.76 -8.79
N PRO A 41 -7.77 4.80 -9.02
CA PRO A 41 -8.74 4.80 -7.95
C PRO A 41 -8.54 3.58 -7.04
N PHE A 42 -8.13 3.84 -5.80
CA PHE A 42 -8.01 2.80 -4.80
C PHE A 42 -9.41 2.35 -4.38
N GLN A 43 -9.69 1.05 -4.41
CA GLN A 43 -10.95 0.50 -3.90
C GLN A 43 -10.89 0.51 -2.37
N TRP A 44 -11.41 1.59 -1.76
CA TRP A 44 -11.37 1.80 -0.31
C TRP A 44 -12.25 0.85 0.49
N LYS A 45 -13.25 0.25 -0.16
CA LYS A 45 -14.14 -0.72 0.46
C LYS A 45 -13.68 -2.11 0.04
N PHE A 46 -13.19 -2.87 1.02
CA PHE A 46 -13.03 -4.30 0.88
C PHE A 46 -14.36 -4.95 1.25
N THR A 47 -15.02 -5.54 0.27
CA THR A 47 -16.33 -6.16 0.43
C THR A 47 -16.20 -7.63 0.84
N ALA A 48 -17.32 -8.24 1.26
CA ALA A 48 -17.33 -9.68 1.50
C ALA A 48 -17.01 -10.47 0.22
N SER A 49 -17.46 -10.00 -0.95
CA SER A 49 -17.12 -10.64 -2.23
C SER A 49 -15.63 -10.53 -2.56
N ASP A 50 -14.98 -9.39 -2.24
CA ASP A 50 -13.52 -9.27 -2.41
C ASP A 50 -12.75 -10.25 -1.50
N LEU A 51 -13.31 -10.58 -0.33
CA LEU A 51 -12.75 -11.62 0.55
C LEU A 51 -12.91 -13.01 -0.06
N ASP A 52 -14.10 -13.35 -0.55
CA ASP A 52 -14.38 -14.65 -1.17
C ASP A 52 -13.47 -14.86 -2.40
N ASP A 53 -13.32 -13.84 -3.25
CA ASP A 53 -12.44 -13.86 -4.41
C ASP A 53 -10.97 -14.03 -4.01
N LEU A 54 -10.54 -13.38 -2.92
CA LEU A 54 -9.19 -13.52 -2.39
C LEU A 54 -8.92 -14.95 -1.88
N LEU A 55 -9.87 -15.52 -1.12
CA LEU A 55 -9.76 -16.89 -0.62
C LEU A 55 -9.69 -17.90 -1.77
N ALA A 56 -10.57 -17.75 -2.76
CA ALA A 56 -10.57 -18.62 -3.95
C ALA A 56 -9.23 -18.57 -4.71
N ARG A 57 -8.60 -17.38 -4.83
CA ARG A 57 -7.29 -17.23 -5.47
C ARG A 57 -6.16 -17.86 -4.66
N LEU A 58 -6.21 -17.76 -3.33
CA LEU A 58 -5.22 -18.39 -2.46
C LEU A 58 -5.31 -19.92 -2.54
N ASP A 59 -6.52 -20.47 -2.51
CA ASP A 59 -6.73 -21.92 -2.66
C ASP A 59 -6.17 -22.42 -4.00
N GLN A 60 -6.47 -21.73 -5.11
CA GLN A 60 -5.93 -22.07 -6.44
C GLN A 60 -4.39 -22.04 -6.48
N HIS A 61 -3.77 -21.01 -5.88
CA HIS A 61 -2.31 -20.91 -5.83
C HIS A 61 -1.66 -21.96 -4.92
N THR A 62 -2.40 -22.46 -3.91
CA THR A 62 -1.95 -23.56 -3.05
C THR A 62 -2.00 -24.90 -3.79
N VAL A 63 -2.92 -25.05 -4.75
CA VAL A 63 -3.03 -26.23 -5.62
C VAL A 63 -1.91 -26.28 -6.67
N ASP A 64 -1.43 -25.13 -7.16
CA ASP A 64 -0.32 -25.04 -8.12
C ASP A 64 1.09 -25.15 -7.47
N HIS A 65 1.22 -24.99 -6.14
CA HIS A 65 2.47 -25.23 -5.39
C HIS A 65 2.24 -26.16 -4.17
N PRO A 66 2.01 -27.46 -4.40
CA PRO A 66 1.70 -28.40 -3.32
C PRO A 66 2.92 -28.81 -2.47
N GLU A 67 4.15 -28.52 -2.89
CA GLU A 67 5.36 -29.08 -2.29
C GLU A 67 6.36 -27.96 -1.99
N GLU A 68 6.39 -27.48 -0.74
CA GLU A 68 7.54 -26.84 -0.04
C GLU A 68 7.20 -26.54 1.44
N ALA A 69 5.94 -26.68 1.89
CA ALA A 69 5.58 -26.50 3.30
C ALA A 69 5.88 -27.71 4.21
N SER A 70 6.28 -28.86 3.67
CA SER A 70 6.46 -30.10 4.45
C SER A 70 7.90 -30.64 4.50
N VAL A 71 8.87 -30.04 3.81
CA VAL A 71 10.26 -30.55 3.79
C VAL A 71 11.12 -29.96 4.94
N GLY A 72 10.56 -29.11 5.79
CA GLY A 72 11.26 -28.50 6.94
C GLY A 72 11.14 -29.24 8.27
N LEU A 73 10.49 -30.40 8.32
CA LEU A 73 10.25 -31.14 9.58
C LEU A 73 10.65 -32.62 9.48
N ALA A 74 11.79 -32.92 8.84
CA ALA A 74 12.48 -34.20 8.98
C ALA A 74 13.91 -34.10 8.43
N ALA A 75 14.84 -33.54 9.21
CA ALA A 75 16.29 -33.78 9.09
C ALA A 75 16.97 -33.56 10.44
#